data_AF-N1PFS5-F1
#
_entry.id   AF-N1PFS5-F1
#
_cell.length_a   1.000
_cell.length_b   1.000
_cell.length_c   1.000
_cell.angle_alpha   90.00
_cell.angle_beta   90.00
_cell.angle_gamma   90.00
#
_symmetry.space_group_name_H-M   'P 1'
#
loop_
_entity.id
_entity.type
_entity.pdbx_description
1 polymer ?
#
loop_
_entity_poly.entity_id
_entity_poly.type
_entity_poly.pdbx_seq_one_letter_code
_entity_poly.pdbx_strand_id
1 'polypeptide(L)'
;MGRIYEQADKVLAWLDAPDKSLESLRWFASATSYGPSQVHSKYWWRSSGEEGCREVMDIIFRLPYWTRKWIIQEIILARTVVLMLSDGEFAMREVEDAMISQEKLHMRRYPRSLPFAKLAIHRWNKRNSRTTAYPRTLSELLPMYESNDCKEPMDHVYALYNLIGDHREHLEVDYRQSQSTWCQKILLFLDKYEAPGKNNTIAMALRLVRLAPQARFDEMMSFSGEAPAEVTAVALDRGAIRPAEESAYSIHLRDHVEALHPGLRWTFQSQSHTAFRLSQKTATNTLERVSRRTLSFFEQPESQLYGMATMRVRDGDYIWQFLGTQFAFVCRSDPRDKSLVQVLGRCHLFKAPFTNEPPFGALVRATLSHEQPQQYRELRITELRLSIPDLFALAHSANDPGWPHAATELHSAVTESRAQQANPKITELHPTLERDRHSRGSSPSSRSLHEAVEKTRKLATESKESVGTALGMPPPSYDATTMRHTS
;
A
#
# COMPACT_ATOMS: atom_id res chain seq x y z
N MET A 1 21.49 -15.63 7.74
CA MET A 1 20.41 -15.72 8.74
C MET A 1 19.45 -16.87 8.48
N GLY A 2 18.76 -16.97 7.32
CA GLY A 2 17.76 -18.03 7.09
C GLY A 2 18.19 -19.47 7.41
N ARG A 3 19.38 -19.88 6.95
CA ARG A 3 19.94 -21.21 7.24
C ARG A 3 20.04 -21.53 8.74
N ILE A 4 20.29 -20.52 9.59
CA ILE A 4 20.37 -20.70 11.04
C ILE A 4 19.01 -21.16 11.56
N TYR A 5 17.92 -20.49 11.18
CA TYR A 5 16.58 -20.84 11.64
C TYR A 5 16.06 -22.14 11.01
N GLU A 6 16.41 -22.44 9.75
CA GLU A 6 16.06 -23.71 9.10
C GLU A 6 16.73 -24.93 9.75
N GLN A 7 17.95 -24.74 10.27
CA GLN A 7 18.74 -25.79 10.90
C GLN A 7 18.53 -25.87 12.41
N ALA A 8 18.06 -24.80 13.05
CA ALA A 8 17.79 -24.77 14.48
C ALA A 8 16.73 -25.83 14.87
N ASP A 9 17.01 -26.58 15.92
CA ASP A 9 16.08 -27.56 16.48
C ASP A 9 14.86 -26.87 17.10
N LYS A 10 15.11 -25.77 17.81
CA LYS A 10 14.11 -24.97 18.54
C LYS A 10 14.44 -23.49 18.41
N VAL A 11 13.42 -22.67 18.13
CA VAL A 11 13.46 -21.21 18.26
C VAL A 11 12.61 -20.82 19.45
N LEU A 12 13.20 -20.08 20.38
CA LEU A 12 12.52 -19.55 21.57
C LEU A 12 12.05 -18.12 21.27
N ALA A 13 10.73 -17.91 21.26
CA ALA A 13 10.13 -16.59 21.10
C ALA A 13 9.72 -16.06 22.47
N TRP A 14 10.47 -15.10 22.98
CA TRP A 14 10.21 -14.46 24.28
C TRP A 14 9.12 -13.40 24.12
N LEU A 15 8.01 -13.63 24.80
CA LEU A 15 6.81 -12.82 24.74
C LEU A 15 6.69 -12.00 26.03
N ASP A 16 6.94 -10.69 25.92
CA ASP A 16 6.75 -9.75 27.02
C ASP A 16 5.25 -9.44 27.15
N ALA A 17 4.56 -10.15 28.04
CA ALA A 17 3.17 -9.88 28.36
C ALA A 17 3.03 -8.97 29.58
N PRO A 18 1.99 -8.12 29.63
CA PRO A 18 1.72 -7.27 30.79
C PRO A 18 1.39 -8.10 32.04
N ASP A 19 1.83 -7.63 33.20
CA ASP A 19 1.70 -8.33 34.50
C ASP A 19 0.27 -8.81 34.81
N LYS A 20 -0.73 -7.99 34.45
CA LYS A 20 -2.15 -8.28 34.68
C LYS A 20 -2.66 -9.53 33.94
N SER A 21 -1.92 -9.98 32.93
CA SER A 21 -2.27 -11.16 32.14
C SER A 21 -1.56 -12.43 32.63
N LEU A 22 -0.59 -12.32 33.53
CA LEU A 22 0.28 -13.44 33.91
C LEU A 22 -0.48 -14.61 34.52
N GLU A 23 -1.54 -14.39 35.28
CA GLU A 23 -2.33 -15.48 35.88
C GLU A 23 -3.07 -16.30 34.82
N SER A 24 -3.79 -15.64 33.90
CA SER A 24 -4.47 -16.31 32.79
C SER A 24 -3.48 -17.04 31.87
N LEU A 25 -2.30 -16.45 31.68
CA LEU A 25 -1.23 -17.04 30.86
C LEU A 25 -0.56 -18.24 31.55
N ARG A 26 -0.31 -18.18 32.86
CA ARG A 26 0.20 -19.31 33.65
C ARG A 26 -0.78 -20.46 33.68
N TRP A 27 -2.05 -20.15 33.86
CA TRP A 27 -3.11 -21.14 33.77
C TRP A 27 -3.10 -21.81 32.38
N PHE A 28 -3.00 -21.03 31.31
CA PHE A 28 -2.91 -21.55 29.94
C PHE A 28 -1.67 -22.43 29.70
N ALA A 29 -0.49 -22.00 30.18
CA ALA A 29 0.75 -22.77 30.09
C ALA A 29 0.66 -24.07 30.90
N SER A 30 0.05 -24.04 32.08
CA SER A 30 -0.17 -25.24 32.89
C SER A 30 -1.12 -26.22 32.19
N ALA A 31 -2.20 -25.72 31.59
CA ALA A 31 -3.19 -26.53 30.87
C ALA A 31 -2.60 -27.23 29.63
N THR A 32 -1.60 -26.63 28.99
CA THR A 32 -0.91 -27.18 27.81
C THR A 32 0.23 -28.13 28.18
N SER A 33 0.85 -27.96 29.36
CA SER A 33 1.97 -28.78 29.83
C SER A 33 1.59 -30.22 30.26
N TYR A 34 0.32 -30.49 30.56
CA TYR A 34 -0.16 -31.85 30.82
C TYR A 34 -0.21 -32.63 29.50
N GLY A 35 0.91 -33.29 29.18
CA GLY A 35 1.25 -33.81 27.86
C GLY A 35 0.19 -34.63 27.10
N PRO A 36 0.43 -34.85 25.80
CA PRO A 36 -0.54 -35.38 24.83
C PRO A 36 -1.05 -36.81 25.11
N SER A 37 -0.54 -37.50 26.13
CA SER A 37 -0.81 -38.90 26.43
C SER A 37 -2.07 -39.15 27.27
N GLN A 38 -2.72 -38.14 27.86
CA GLN A 38 -3.96 -38.38 28.64
C GLN A 38 -5.17 -37.49 28.30
N VAL A 39 -4.98 -36.37 27.62
CA VAL A 39 -6.11 -35.54 27.19
C VAL A 39 -6.13 -35.54 25.68
N HIS A 40 -7.23 -35.97 25.08
CA HIS A 40 -7.47 -35.73 23.66
C HIS A 40 -7.35 -34.21 23.41
N SER A 41 -6.17 -33.81 22.95
CA SER A 41 -5.70 -32.43 22.74
C SER A 41 -6.64 -31.60 21.86
N LYS A 42 -7.61 -32.23 21.17
CA LYS A 42 -8.67 -31.53 20.42
C LYS A 42 -9.81 -30.97 21.26
N TYR A 43 -9.93 -31.30 22.55
CA TYR A 43 -11.09 -30.93 23.36
C TYR A 43 -10.77 -30.08 24.59
N TRP A 44 -9.50 -29.91 24.97
CA TRP A 44 -9.18 -29.16 26.18
C TRP A 44 -9.65 -27.70 26.12
N TRP A 45 -9.56 -27.04 24.96
CA TRP A 45 -10.09 -25.68 24.79
C TRP A 45 -11.63 -25.61 24.86
N ARG A 46 -12.35 -26.74 24.67
CA ARG A 46 -13.81 -26.81 24.84
C ARG A 46 -14.20 -26.97 26.31
N SER A 47 -13.37 -27.62 27.12
CA SER A 47 -13.69 -27.95 28.51
C SER A 47 -13.22 -26.90 29.52
N SER A 48 -12.23 -26.08 29.17
CA SER A 48 -11.50 -25.23 30.13
C SER A 48 -12.13 -23.85 30.37
N GLY A 49 -13.40 -23.64 30.00
CA GLY A 49 -14.01 -22.31 29.97
C GLY A 49 -13.52 -21.53 28.75
N GLU A 50 -14.33 -21.52 27.69
CA GLU A 50 -14.00 -20.90 26.40
C GLU A 50 -13.58 -19.43 26.53
N GLU A 51 -14.07 -18.75 27.56
CA GLU A 51 -13.81 -17.33 27.81
C GLU A 51 -12.37 -17.06 28.26
N GLY A 52 -11.80 -17.87 29.16
CA GLY A 52 -10.43 -17.69 29.67
C GLY A 52 -9.36 -17.95 28.60
N CYS A 53 -9.49 -19.03 27.83
CA CYS A 53 -8.61 -19.31 26.69
C CYS A 53 -8.66 -18.20 25.65
N ARG A 54 -9.84 -17.61 25.43
CA ARG A 54 -10.03 -16.56 24.44
C ARG A 54 -9.36 -15.25 24.86
N GLU A 55 -9.47 -14.86 26.12
CA GLU A 55 -8.80 -13.68 26.64
C GLU A 55 -7.28 -13.80 26.49
N VAL A 56 -6.73 -14.95 26.88
CA VAL A 56 -5.30 -15.27 26.71
C VAL A 56 -4.85 -15.15 25.25
N MET A 57 -5.63 -15.72 24.32
CA MET A 57 -5.31 -15.64 22.90
C MET A 57 -5.37 -14.21 22.35
N ASP A 58 -6.34 -13.40 22.77
CA ASP A 58 -6.42 -11.99 22.37
C ASP A 58 -5.22 -11.19 22.90
N ILE A 59 -4.77 -11.46 24.14
CA ILE A 59 -3.55 -10.88 24.70
C ILE A 59 -2.33 -11.27 23.87
N ILE A 60 -2.11 -12.57 23.65
CA ILE A 60 -0.96 -13.09 22.89
C ILE A 60 -0.94 -12.48 21.49
N PHE A 61 -2.08 -12.43 20.79
CA PHE A 61 -2.13 -12.01 19.38
C PHE A 61 -1.84 -10.53 19.17
N ARG A 62 -1.98 -9.72 20.23
CA ARG A 62 -1.77 -8.26 20.22
C ARG A 62 -0.42 -7.84 20.76
N LEU A 63 0.44 -8.77 21.18
CA LEU A 63 1.76 -8.43 21.70
C LEU A 63 2.62 -7.70 20.65
N PRO A 64 3.33 -6.63 21.04
CA PRO A 64 4.24 -5.89 20.15
C PRO A 64 5.32 -6.77 19.51
N TYR A 65 5.68 -7.89 20.15
CA TYR A 65 6.62 -8.87 19.59
C TYR A 65 6.27 -9.24 18.13
N TRP A 66 4.98 -9.41 17.83
CA TRP A 66 4.50 -9.85 16.52
C TRP A 66 4.58 -8.78 15.44
N THR A 67 4.75 -7.50 15.80
CA THR A 67 4.85 -6.43 14.81
C THR A 67 6.25 -6.38 14.21
N ARG A 68 7.28 -6.90 14.87
CA ARG A 68 8.67 -6.86 14.37
C ARG A 68 8.79 -7.56 13.00
N LYS A 69 9.49 -6.93 12.05
CA LYS A 69 9.69 -7.52 10.72
C LYS A 69 10.61 -8.75 10.74
N TRP A 70 11.71 -8.69 11.47
CA TRP A 70 12.71 -9.77 11.46
C TRP A 70 12.20 -11.11 11.98
N ILE A 71 11.25 -11.11 12.93
CA ILE A 71 10.67 -12.34 13.49
C ILE A 71 9.96 -13.21 12.44
N ILE A 72 9.59 -12.63 11.28
CA ILE A 72 8.85 -13.35 10.24
C ILE A 72 9.64 -14.56 9.76
N GLN A 73 10.92 -14.37 9.40
CA GLN A 73 11.78 -15.48 9.00
C GLN A 73 12.12 -16.42 10.18
N GLU A 74 12.28 -15.88 11.38
CA GLU A 74 12.63 -16.66 12.59
C GLU A 74 11.53 -17.68 12.89
N ILE A 75 10.27 -17.24 12.82
CA ILE A 75 9.11 -18.07 13.11
C ILE A 75 8.77 -18.98 11.93
N ILE A 76 8.81 -18.52 10.68
CA ILE A 76 8.38 -19.34 9.52
C ILE A 76 9.41 -20.40 9.15
N LEU A 77 10.71 -20.13 9.30
CA LEU A 77 11.76 -21.07 8.92
C LEU A 77 12.05 -22.12 9.99
N ALA A 78 11.81 -21.81 11.27
CA ALA A 78 12.09 -22.72 12.38
C ALA A 78 11.40 -24.08 12.25
N ARG A 79 12.07 -25.16 12.68
CA ARG A 79 11.44 -26.48 12.79
C ARG A 79 10.43 -26.50 13.93
N THR A 80 10.88 -26.09 15.10
CA THR A 80 10.06 -25.97 16.31
C THR A 80 10.12 -24.53 16.80
N VAL A 81 8.96 -23.95 17.11
CA VAL A 81 8.87 -22.65 17.78
C VAL A 81 8.21 -22.87 19.12
N VAL A 82 8.85 -22.40 20.17
CA VAL A 82 8.31 -22.41 21.52
C VAL A 82 8.17 -20.98 22.00
N LEU A 83 6.97 -20.69 22.46
CA LEU A 83 6.59 -19.39 22.98
C LEU A 83 6.91 -19.39 24.46
N MET A 84 7.84 -18.52 24.85
CA MET A 84 8.25 -18.31 26.22
C MET A 84 7.45 -17.14 26.77
N LEU A 85 6.70 -17.36 27.84
CA LEU A 85 5.81 -16.37 28.43
C LEU A 85 5.96 -16.41 29.95
N SER A 86 6.71 -15.46 30.50
CA SER A 86 7.16 -15.49 31.90
C SER A 86 7.94 -16.79 32.19
N ASP A 87 7.44 -17.62 33.10
CA ASP A 87 7.95 -18.92 33.52
C ASP A 87 7.34 -20.10 32.74
N GLY A 88 6.39 -19.85 31.85
CA GLY A 88 5.74 -20.86 31.03
C GLY A 88 6.37 -21.02 29.63
N GLU A 89 6.30 -22.24 29.11
CA GLU A 89 6.57 -22.52 27.69
C GLU A 89 5.41 -23.28 27.06
N PHE A 90 5.08 -22.96 25.81
CA PHE A 90 4.10 -23.71 25.02
C PHE A 90 4.48 -23.77 23.56
N ALA A 91 4.06 -24.84 22.89
CA ALA A 91 4.39 -25.05 21.48
C ALA A 91 3.54 -24.13 20.60
N MET A 92 4.19 -23.38 19.70
CA MET A 92 3.48 -22.56 18.69
C MET A 92 2.44 -23.36 17.90
N ARG A 93 2.70 -24.66 17.69
CA ARG A 93 1.78 -25.59 17.02
C ARG A 93 0.41 -25.69 17.69
N GLU A 94 0.36 -25.68 19.02
CA GLU A 94 -0.90 -25.78 19.76
C GLU A 94 -1.76 -24.54 19.52
N VAL A 95 -1.11 -23.37 19.46
CA VAL A 95 -1.76 -22.10 19.14
C VAL A 95 -2.27 -22.06 17.71
N GLU A 96 -1.46 -22.53 16.75
CA GLU A 96 -1.84 -22.69 15.34
C GLU A 96 -3.07 -23.59 15.20
N ASP A 97 -3.05 -24.77 15.80
CA ASP A 97 -4.12 -25.77 15.72
C ASP A 97 -5.42 -25.27 16.39
N ALA A 98 -5.32 -24.58 17.53
CA ALA A 98 -6.44 -23.94 18.20
C ALA A 98 -7.09 -22.86 17.31
N MET A 99 -6.27 -21.99 16.70
CA MET A 99 -6.75 -20.91 15.83
C MET A 99 -7.48 -21.44 14.60
N ILE A 100 -6.92 -22.44 13.91
CA ILE A 100 -7.53 -23.05 12.72
C ILE A 100 -8.81 -23.82 13.07
N SER A 101 -8.83 -24.47 14.24
CA SER A 101 -10.03 -25.18 14.71
C SER A 101 -11.19 -24.23 14.99
N GLN A 102 -10.93 -23.07 15.60
CA GLN A 102 -11.96 -22.06 15.84
C GLN A 102 -12.52 -21.46 14.54
N GLU A 103 -11.68 -21.28 13.52
CA GLU A 103 -12.12 -20.80 12.21
C GLU A 103 -13.05 -21.80 11.51
N LYS A 104 -12.72 -23.11 11.55
CA LYS A 104 -13.54 -24.17 10.97
C LYS A 104 -14.89 -24.35 11.65
N LEU A 105 -14.96 -24.08 12.94
CA LEU A 105 -16.19 -24.21 13.72
C LEU A 105 -17.13 -22.99 13.58
N HIS A 106 -16.78 -22.00 12.74
CA HIS A 106 -17.52 -20.75 12.57
C HIS A 106 -17.79 -19.97 13.87
N MET A 107 -17.14 -20.32 14.99
CA MET A 107 -17.44 -19.72 16.29
C MET A 107 -16.99 -18.26 16.36
N ARG A 108 -15.86 -17.94 15.72
CA ARG A 108 -15.41 -16.56 15.50
C ARG A 108 -14.27 -16.54 14.49
N ARG A 109 -14.22 -15.51 13.63
CA ARG A 109 -13.03 -15.23 12.82
C ARG A 109 -12.13 -14.31 13.64
N TYR A 110 -10.95 -14.80 14.06
CA TYR A 110 -9.90 -13.86 14.46
C TYR A 110 -9.60 -12.94 13.27
N PRO A 111 -9.30 -11.65 13.51
CA PRO A 111 -8.92 -10.78 12.41
C PRO A 111 -7.65 -11.35 11.78
N ARG A 112 -7.78 -11.91 10.57
CA ARG A 112 -6.63 -12.38 9.77
C ARG A 112 -5.64 -11.25 9.45
N SER A 113 -6.00 -10.00 9.75
CA SER A 113 -5.14 -8.83 9.69
C SER A 113 -4.12 -8.75 10.82
N LEU A 114 -4.32 -9.43 11.96
CA LEU A 114 -3.37 -9.41 13.08
C LEU A 114 -2.02 -10.03 12.66
N PRO A 115 -0.87 -9.42 13.02
CA PRO A 115 0.45 -9.93 12.64
C PRO A 115 0.69 -11.38 13.07
N PHE A 116 0.30 -11.76 14.29
CA PHE A 116 0.40 -13.14 14.76
C PHE A 116 -0.42 -14.10 13.89
N ALA A 117 -1.68 -13.77 13.63
CA ALA A 117 -2.59 -14.63 12.85
C ALA A 117 -2.03 -14.89 11.45
N LYS A 118 -1.45 -13.87 10.79
CA LYS A 118 -0.77 -14.02 9.50
C LYS A 118 0.41 -15.00 9.57
N LEU A 119 1.26 -14.87 10.59
CA LEU A 119 2.41 -15.77 10.81
C LEU A 119 1.98 -17.20 11.08
N ALA A 120 1.02 -17.39 11.99
CA ALA A 120 0.50 -18.70 12.35
C ALA A 120 -0.18 -19.39 11.15
N ILE A 121 -1.00 -18.69 10.38
CA ILE A 121 -1.61 -19.22 9.15
C ILE A 121 -0.53 -19.59 8.12
N HIS A 122 0.44 -18.72 7.88
CA HIS A 122 1.51 -18.99 6.91
C HIS A 122 2.33 -20.22 7.33
N ARG A 123 2.75 -20.28 8.59
CA ARG A 123 3.50 -21.42 9.14
C ARG A 123 2.70 -22.71 9.10
N TRP A 124 1.41 -22.67 9.45
CA TRP A 124 0.51 -23.81 9.37
C TRP A 124 0.35 -24.30 7.92
N ASN A 125 0.12 -23.40 6.96
CA ASN A 125 0.03 -23.73 5.54
C ASN A 125 1.32 -24.38 5.04
N LYS A 126 2.48 -23.79 5.36
CA LYS A 126 3.80 -24.32 4.98
C LYS A 126 4.00 -25.74 5.48
N ARG A 127 3.65 -26.03 6.74
CA ARG A 127 3.81 -27.37 7.34
C ARG A 127 2.84 -28.40 6.75
N ASN A 128 1.59 -28.00 6.54
CA ASN A 128 0.53 -28.89 6.07
C ASN A 128 0.42 -28.94 4.54
N SER A 129 1.42 -28.43 3.81
CA SER A 129 1.44 -28.34 2.36
C SER A 129 1.45 -29.72 1.69
N ARG A 130 0.27 -30.35 1.60
CA ARG A 130 -0.18 -31.12 0.43
C ARG A 130 -0.71 -30.18 -0.68
N THR A 131 -0.86 -28.90 -0.37
CA THR A 131 -1.35 -27.84 -1.27
C THR A 131 -0.23 -26.84 -1.57
N THR A 132 -0.14 -26.39 -2.82
CA THR A 132 0.87 -25.45 -3.34
C THR A 132 0.67 -23.99 -2.88
N ALA A 133 -0.27 -23.73 -1.97
CA ALA A 133 -0.85 -22.40 -1.76
C ALA A 133 -0.34 -21.69 -0.49
N TYR A 134 0.96 -21.45 -0.38
CA TYR A 134 1.48 -20.45 0.57
C TYR A 134 2.32 -19.41 -0.17
N PRO A 135 2.38 -18.15 0.33
CA PRO A 135 3.16 -17.09 -0.30
C PRO A 135 4.64 -17.47 -0.42
N ARG A 136 5.16 -17.48 -1.65
CA ARG A 136 6.56 -17.82 -1.95
C ARG A 136 7.29 -16.75 -2.74
N THR A 137 6.58 -15.70 -3.12
CA THR A 137 7.13 -14.60 -3.90
C THR A 137 7.16 -13.32 -3.05
N LEU A 138 8.09 -12.44 -3.34
CA LEU A 138 8.20 -11.15 -2.70
C LEU A 138 6.94 -10.30 -2.95
N SER A 139 6.35 -10.42 -4.15
CA SER A 139 5.10 -9.77 -4.52
C SER A 139 3.89 -10.20 -3.68
N GLU A 140 3.88 -11.42 -3.15
CA GLU A 140 2.86 -11.90 -2.19
C GLU A 140 3.21 -11.54 -0.74
N LEU A 141 4.49 -11.66 -0.37
CA LEU A 141 4.95 -11.48 1.01
C LEU A 141 4.94 -10.00 1.44
N LEU A 142 5.32 -9.07 0.55
CA LEU A 142 5.36 -7.64 0.88
C LEU A 142 3.98 -7.09 1.27
N PRO A 143 2.88 -7.37 0.54
CA PRO A 143 1.55 -7.01 0.98
C PRO A 143 1.10 -7.70 2.26
N MET A 144 1.42 -8.99 2.41
CA MET A 144 1.05 -9.75 3.60
C MET A 144 1.64 -9.11 4.87
N TYR A 145 2.92 -8.73 4.83
CA TYR A 145 3.67 -8.25 6.00
C TYR A 145 3.95 -6.74 5.98
N GLU A 146 3.22 -5.95 5.20
CA GLU A 146 3.44 -4.49 5.13
C GLU A 146 3.38 -3.82 6.51
N SER A 147 2.39 -4.23 7.33
CA SER A 147 2.12 -3.68 8.65
C SER A 147 3.13 -4.06 9.74
N ASN A 148 4.16 -4.84 9.42
CA ASN A 148 5.21 -5.18 10.37
C ASN A 148 6.28 -4.08 10.42
N ASP A 149 6.67 -3.70 11.63
CA ASP A 149 7.60 -2.61 11.91
C ASP A 149 9.06 -3.02 11.72
N CYS A 150 9.84 -2.14 11.12
CA CYS A 150 11.30 -2.17 11.15
C CYS A 150 11.85 -0.75 11.12
N LYS A 151 13.07 -0.58 11.64
CA LYS A 151 13.76 0.72 11.68
C LYS A 151 14.34 1.08 10.31
N GLU A 152 14.97 0.11 9.66
CA GLU A 152 15.57 0.30 8.33
C GLU A 152 14.54 0.00 7.24
N PRO A 153 14.24 0.94 6.34
CA PRO A 153 13.36 0.75 5.18
C PRO A 153 13.59 -0.54 4.39
N MET A 154 14.86 -0.87 4.16
CA MET A 154 15.26 -2.04 3.36
C MET A 154 14.89 -3.37 4.02
N ASP A 155 14.75 -3.39 5.35
CA ASP A 155 14.34 -4.59 6.09
C ASP A 155 12.93 -5.03 5.71
N HIS A 156 12.11 -4.15 5.12
CA HIS A 156 10.83 -4.56 4.58
C HIS A 156 10.92 -5.66 3.53
N VAL A 157 12.03 -5.69 2.78
CA VAL A 157 12.33 -6.72 1.79
C VAL A 157 13.32 -7.74 2.35
N TYR A 158 14.40 -7.29 2.99
CA TYR A 158 15.49 -8.18 3.39
C TYR A 158 15.14 -9.15 4.52
N ALA A 159 14.21 -8.81 5.40
CA ALA A 159 13.67 -9.76 6.38
C ALA A 159 12.86 -10.89 5.75
N LEU A 160 12.39 -10.73 4.51
CA LEU A 160 11.63 -11.71 3.74
C LEU A 160 12.52 -12.51 2.77
N TYR A 161 13.81 -12.15 2.63
CA TYR A 161 14.73 -12.70 1.66
C TYR A 161 14.84 -14.23 1.66
N ASN A 162 14.81 -14.85 2.83
CA ASN A 162 14.93 -16.31 2.93
C ASN A 162 13.60 -17.05 2.65
N LEU A 163 12.49 -16.31 2.47
CA LEU A 163 11.16 -16.88 2.23
C LEU A 163 10.78 -16.92 0.74
N ILE A 164 11.51 -16.20 -0.12
CA ILE A 164 11.19 -16.07 -1.56
C ILE A 164 11.71 -17.24 -2.44
N GLY A 165 12.01 -18.38 -1.81
CA GLY A 165 12.45 -19.60 -2.51
C GLY A 165 13.73 -19.39 -3.34
N ASP A 166 13.75 -19.97 -4.54
CA ASP A 166 14.91 -19.98 -5.44
C ASP A 166 15.19 -18.60 -6.04
N HIS A 167 14.19 -17.72 -6.13
CA HIS A 167 14.37 -16.38 -6.68
C HIS A 167 15.33 -15.52 -5.85
N ARG A 168 15.58 -15.88 -4.58
CA ARG A 168 16.53 -15.18 -3.72
C ARG A 168 17.93 -15.07 -4.35
N GLU A 169 18.33 -16.02 -5.18
CA GLU A 169 19.64 -16.00 -5.87
C GLU A 169 19.81 -14.81 -6.82
N HIS A 170 18.70 -14.16 -7.19
CA HIS A 170 18.68 -13.00 -8.05
C HIS A 170 18.45 -11.67 -7.31
N LEU A 171 18.39 -11.70 -5.98
CA LEU A 171 18.19 -10.53 -5.14
C LEU A 171 19.39 -10.31 -4.21
N GLU A 172 20.19 -9.30 -4.49
CA GLU A 172 21.34 -8.98 -3.62
C GLU A 172 20.91 -8.18 -2.38
N VAL A 173 21.41 -8.59 -1.21
CA VAL A 173 21.24 -7.85 0.04
C VAL A 173 22.42 -6.90 0.21
N ASP A 174 22.18 -5.61 -0.02
CA ASP A 174 23.17 -4.56 0.13
C ASP A 174 22.57 -3.33 0.83
N TYR A 175 23.04 -3.05 2.04
CA TYR A 175 22.62 -1.89 2.84
C TYR A 175 23.41 -0.62 2.52
N ARG A 176 24.44 -0.70 1.67
CA ARG A 176 25.29 0.46 1.32
C ARG A 176 24.69 1.30 0.19
N GLN A 177 23.74 0.76 -0.55
CA GLN A 177 23.08 1.46 -1.65
C GLN A 177 22.07 2.50 -1.16
N SER A 178 21.73 3.48 -2.00
CA SER A 178 20.66 4.43 -1.70
C SER A 178 19.29 3.75 -1.73
N GLN A 179 18.30 4.33 -1.03
CA GLN A 179 16.92 3.83 -1.06
C GLN A 179 16.30 3.88 -2.48
N SER A 180 16.66 4.89 -3.28
CA SER A 180 16.25 4.98 -4.69
C SER A 180 16.79 3.81 -5.53
N THR A 181 18.09 3.50 -5.40
CA THR A 181 18.73 2.37 -6.07
C THR A 181 18.13 1.05 -5.61
N TRP A 182 17.88 0.91 -4.30
CA TRP A 182 17.21 -0.25 -3.73
C TRP A 182 15.82 -0.46 -4.35
N CYS A 183 14.94 0.55 -4.34
CA CYS A 183 13.60 0.48 -4.94
C CYS A 183 13.65 0.04 -6.41
N GLN A 184 14.59 0.57 -7.19
CA GLN A 184 14.78 0.20 -8.60
C GLN A 184 15.16 -1.27 -8.74
N LYS A 185 16.17 -1.73 -7.99
CA LYS A 185 16.60 -3.14 -8.01
C LYS A 185 15.45 -4.07 -7.64
N ILE A 186 14.62 -3.72 -6.65
CA ILE A 186 13.45 -4.53 -6.28
C ILE A 186 12.44 -4.59 -7.43
N LEU A 187 12.11 -3.47 -8.07
CA LEU A 187 11.16 -3.46 -9.19
C LEU A 187 11.66 -4.29 -10.39
N LEU A 188 12.94 -4.18 -10.72
CA LEU A 188 13.56 -4.98 -11.78
C LEU A 188 13.57 -6.48 -11.43
N PHE A 189 13.87 -6.80 -10.17
CA PHE A 189 13.80 -8.16 -9.66
C PHE A 189 12.39 -8.74 -9.83
N LEU A 190 11.36 -7.99 -9.43
CA LEU A 190 9.96 -8.42 -9.54
C LEU A 190 9.52 -8.63 -11.00
N ASP A 191 9.86 -7.68 -11.90
CA ASP A 191 9.51 -7.78 -13.32
C ASP A 191 10.18 -8.99 -13.99
N LYS A 192 11.46 -9.24 -13.67
CA LYS A 192 12.26 -10.26 -14.33
C LYS A 192 12.04 -11.68 -13.79
N TYR A 193 11.91 -11.83 -12.46
CA TYR A 193 11.96 -13.16 -11.82
C TYR A 193 10.61 -13.60 -11.23
N GLU A 194 9.72 -12.67 -10.88
CA GLU A 194 8.40 -13.02 -10.30
C GLU A 194 7.25 -12.91 -11.30
N ALA A 195 7.50 -13.36 -12.54
CA ALA A 195 6.64 -13.31 -13.73
C ALA A 195 5.09 -13.38 -13.52
N PRO A 196 4.50 -14.15 -12.57
CA PRO A 196 3.05 -14.11 -12.32
C PRO A 196 2.51 -12.84 -11.60
N GLY A 197 3.35 -11.89 -11.20
CA GLY A 197 2.97 -10.68 -10.44
C GLY A 197 2.79 -9.38 -11.25
N LYS A 198 2.95 -9.38 -12.58
CA LYS A 198 2.90 -8.17 -13.46
C LYS A 198 1.71 -7.25 -13.20
N ASN A 199 0.62 -7.86 -12.77
CA ASN A 199 -0.63 -7.24 -12.41
C ASN A 199 -0.49 -6.16 -11.31
N ASN A 200 0.50 -6.23 -10.42
CA ASN A 200 0.60 -5.34 -9.26
C ASN A 200 1.85 -4.45 -9.24
N THR A 201 2.58 -4.32 -10.36
CA THR A 201 3.83 -3.53 -10.42
C THR A 201 3.64 -2.09 -9.94
N ILE A 202 2.52 -1.47 -10.31
CA ILE A 202 2.18 -0.10 -9.88
C ILE A 202 1.95 -0.01 -8.37
N ALA A 203 1.14 -0.91 -7.80
CA ALA A 203 0.94 -0.90 -6.36
C ALA A 203 2.22 -1.22 -5.59
N MET A 204 3.10 -2.03 -6.17
CA MET A 204 4.39 -2.32 -5.58
C MET A 204 5.32 -1.12 -5.61
N ALA A 205 5.38 -0.37 -6.71
CA ALA A 205 6.10 0.89 -6.77
C ALA A 205 5.63 1.87 -5.69
N LEU A 206 4.31 2.04 -5.55
CA LEU A 206 3.72 2.87 -4.48
C LEU A 206 4.13 2.40 -3.08
N ARG A 207 4.12 1.09 -2.87
CA ARG A 207 4.49 0.48 -1.60
C ARG A 207 5.97 0.77 -1.30
N LEU A 208 6.86 0.52 -2.24
CA LEU A 208 8.29 0.77 -2.06
C LEU A 208 8.59 2.24 -1.76
N VAL A 209 7.91 3.19 -2.43
CA VAL A 209 8.02 4.63 -2.11
C VAL A 209 7.62 4.92 -0.66
N ARG A 210 6.51 4.34 -0.18
CA ARG A 210 6.06 4.52 1.22
C ARG A 210 7.02 3.91 2.22
N LEU A 211 7.65 2.79 1.86
CA LEU A 211 8.60 2.08 2.71
C LEU A 211 9.96 2.79 2.76
N ALA A 212 10.28 3.62 1.76
CA ALA A 212 11.51 4.40 1.65
C ALA A 212 11.27 5.91 1.83
N PRO A 213 10.93 6.38 3.05
CA PRO A 213 10.57 7.78 3.28
C PRO A 213 11.71 8.78 3.02
N GLN A 214 12.97 8.32 2.99
CA GLN A 214 14.12 9.17 2.68
C GLN A 214 14.45 9.20 1.18
N ALA A 215 13.87 8.30 0.38
CA ALA A 215 13.98 8.42 -1.06
C ALA A 215 13.21 9.67 -1.49
N ARG A 216 13.94 10.74 -1.80
CA ARG A 216 13.31 11.94 -2.37
C ARG A 216 12.69 11.52 -3.70
N PHE A 217 11.44 11.92 -3.93
CA PHE A 217 10.77 11.61 -5.18
C PHE A 217 11.61 12.08 -6.39
N ASP A 218 12.31 13.20 -6.26
CA ASP A 218 13.21 13.71 -7.29
C ASP A 218 14.39 12.78 -7.58
N GLU A 219 14.95 12.12 -6.58
CA GLU A 219 16.02 11.13 -6.77
C GLU A 219 15.51 9.89 -7.51
N MET A 220 14.26 9.51 -7.27
CA MET A 220 13.63 8.38 -7.97
C MET A 220 13.34 8.70 -9.44
N MET A 221 13.19 9.98 -9.77
CA MET A 221 12.86 10.47 -11.10
C MET A 221 14.06 10.93 -11.93
N SER A 222 15.15 11.36 -11.29
CA SER A 222 16.32 12.00 -11.93
C SER A 222 17.37 11.02 -12.46
N PHE A 223 17.05 9.74 -12.55
CA PHE A 223 18.01 8.73 -13.00
C PHE A 223 18.42 8.92 -14.47
N SER A 224 19.72 9.15 -14.68
CA SER A 224 20.33 9.45 -15.97
C SER A 224 21.31 8.37 -16.47
N GLY A 225 21.25 7.16 -15.90
CA GLY A 225 22.13 6.05 -16.28
C GLY A 225 21.91 5.56 -17.73
N GLU A 226 22.91 4.83 -18.24
CA GLU A 226 22.92 4.17 -19.56
C GLU A 226 21.64 3.34 -19.77
N ALA A 227 20.82 3.74 -20.74
CA ALA A 227 19.51 3.18 -21.09
C ALA A 227 18.59 2.86 -19.90
N PRO A 228 17.53 3.66 -19.64
CA PRO A 228 16.68 3.45 -18.47
C PRO A 228 16.06 2.06 -18.52
N ALA A 229 16.34 1.24 -17.50
CA ALA A 229 15.77 -0.08 -17.40
C ALA A 229 14.24 0.01 -17.43
N GLU A 230 13.61 -0.81 -18.27
CA GLU A 230 12.17 -0.84 -18.44
C GLU A 230 11.54 -1.95 -17.62
N VAL A 231 10.38 -1.64 -17.05
CA VAL A 231 9.54 -2.54 -16.24
C VAL A 231 8.15 -2.60 -16.85
N THR A 232 7.49 -3.75 -16.71
CA THR A 232 6.14 -3.97 -17.23
C THR A 232 5.12 -3.61 -16.17
N ALA A 233 4.27 -2.63 -16.46
CA ALA A 233 3.04 -2.38 -15.72
C ALA A 233 1.85 -2.97 -16.49
N VAL A 234 0.87 -3.50 -15.78
CA VAL A 234 -0.36 -4.02 -16.39
C VAL A 234 -1.54 -3.13 -16.07
N ALA A 235 -2.17 -2.60 -17.13
CA ALA A 235 -3.45 -1.94 -17.07
C ALA A 235 -4.57 -2.93 -17.40
N LEU A 236 -5.64 -2.90 -16.60
CA LEU A 236 -6.91 -3.54 -16.92
C LEU A 236 -7.72 -2.57 -17.78
N ASP A 237 -7.97 -2.96 -19.02
CA ASP A 237 -8.88 -2.25 -19.89
C ASP A 237 -10.32 -2.59 -19.48
N ARG A 238 -10.99 -1.59 -18.91
CA ARG A 238 -12.37 -1.73 -18.47
C ARG A 238 -13.34 -1.64 -19.64
N GLY A 239 -12.95 -1.11 -20.80
CA GLY A 239 -13.81 -0.95 -21.96
C GLY A 239 -14.24 0.50 -22.22
N ALA A 240 -15.09 0.66 -23.23
CA ALA A 240 -15.51 1.96 -23.74
C ALA A 240 -16.51 2.66 -22.79
N ILE A 241 -16.37 3.97 -22.67
CA ILE A 241 -17.24 4.86 -21.90
C ILE A 241 -17.93 5.84 -22.83
N ARG A 242 -19.03 6.42 -22.34
CA ARG A 242 -19.73 7.51 -23.01
C ARG A 242 -20.09 8.62 -22.02
N PRO A 243 -20.16 9.89 -22.46
CA PRO A 243 -20.66 10.97 -21.62
C PRO A 243 -22.07 10.65 -21.12
N ALA A 244 -22.34 10.96 -19.86
CA ALA A 244 -23.65 10.80 -19.26
C ALA A 244 -24.20 12.18 -18.87
N GLU A 245 -25.50 12.36 -19.02
CA GLU A 245 -26.15 13.60 -18.58
C GLU A 245 -26.12 13.72 -17.05
N GLU A 246 -26.07 14.96 -16.55
CA GLU A 246 -26.16 15.21 -15.11
C GLU A 246 -27.51 14.68 -14.60
N SER A 247 -27.43 13.90 -13.53
CA SER A 247 -28.56 13.29 -12.84
C SER A 247 -28.45 13.54 -11.33
N ALA A 248 -29.53 13.27 -10.59
CA ALA A 248 -29.49 13.28 -9.12
C ALA A 248 -28.38 12.38 -8.56
N TYR A 249 -28.09 11.25 -9.24
CA TYR A 249 -27.00 10.36 -8.88
C TYR A 249 -25.63 11.01 -9.09
N SER A 250 -25.41 11.70 -10.21
CA SER A 250 -24.16 12.41 -10.45
C SER A 250 -23.92 13.54 -9.44
N ILE A 251 -24.97 14.29 -9.07
CA ILE A 251 -24.90 15.35 -8.04
C ILE A 251 -24.50 14.73 -6.70
N HIS A 252 -25.12 13.62 -6.32
CA HIS A 252 -24.77 12.89 -5.11
C HIS A 252 -23.31 12.41 -5.11
N LEU A 253 -22.84 11.81 -6.21
CA LEU A 253 -21.44 11.38 -6.32
C LEU A 253 -20.47 12.54 -6.14
N ARG A 254 -20.77 13.75 -6.65
CA ARG A 254 -19.93 14.94 -6.49
C ARG A 254 -19.71 15.33 -5.03
N ASP A 255 -20.68 15.07 -4.15
CA ASP A 255 -20.55 15.35 -2.73
C ASP A 255 -19.64 14.34 -2.00
N HIS A 256 -19.43 13.16 -2.59
CA HIS A 256 -18.67 12.05 -2.02
C HIS A 256 -17.29 11.84 -2.68
N VAL A 257 -16.93 12.69 -3.65
CA VAL A 257 -15.60 12.67 -4.28
C VAL A 257 -14.80 13.90 -3.93
N GLU A 258 -13.49 13.70 -3.87
CA GLU A 258 -12.54 14.79 -3.73
C GLU A 258 -12.27 15.45 -5.08
N ALA A 259 -11.79 16.69 -5.06
CA ALA A 259 -11.23 17.32 -6.24
C ALA A 259 -10.04 16.50 -6.75
N LEU A 260 -9.88 16.37 -8.06
CA LEU A 260 -8.84 15.53 -8.65
C LEU A 260 -7.82 16.38 -9.41
N HIS A 261 -6.53 16.18 -9.16
CA HIS A 261 -5.51 16.63 -10.11
C HIS A 261 -5.74 15.98 -11.49
N PRO A 262 -5.57 16.69 -12.62
CA PRO A 262 -5.77 16.14 -13.96
C PRO A 262 -4.98 14.86 -14.23
N GLY A 263 -3.83 14.72 -13.56
CA GLY A 263 -2.91 13.60 -13.68
C GLY A 263 -1.98 13.75 -14.88
N LEU A 264 -1.39 12.64 -15.30
CA LEU A 264 -0.44 12.59 -16.40
C LEU A 264 -1.16 12.68 -17.75
N ARG A 265 -0.56 13.39 -18.71
CA ARG A 265 -0.96 13.35 -20.12
C ARG A 265 0.12 12.74 -20.98
N TRP A 266 -0.01 11.44 -21.20
CA TRP A 266 1.00 10.62 -21.85
C TRP A 266 0.46 9.99 -23.12
N THR A 267 1.32 9.88 -24.13
CA THR A 267 1.01 9.15 -25.35
C THR A 267 1.84 7.88 -25.39
N PHE A 268 1.17 6.77 -25.53
CA PHE A 268 1.71 5.44 -25.66
C PHE A 268 1.64 5.00 -27.11
N GLN A 269 2.70 4.37 -27.60
CA GLN A 269 2.73 3.74 -28.92
C GLN A 269 2.67 2.22 -28.76
N SER A 270 1.74 1.61 -29.47
CA SER A 270 1.58 0.15 -29.55
C SER A 270 2.81 -0.46 -30.19
N GLN A 271 3.42 -1.41 -29.49
CA GLN A 271 4.44 -2.31 -30.02
C GLN A 271 3.83 -3.62 -30.52
N SER A 272 2.73 -4.03 -29.88
CA SER A 272 1.91 -5.18 -30.25
C SER A 272 0.45 -4.91 -29.86
N HIS A 273 -0.45 -5.86 -30.12
CA HIS A 273 -1.87 -5.73 -29.75
C HIS A 273 -2.12 -5.46 -28.26
N THR A 274 -1.21 -5.85 -27.37
CA THR A 274 -1.36 -5.68 -25.93
C THR A 274 -0.21 -4.91 -25.29
N ALA A 275 0.91 -4.71 -25.98
CA ALA A 275 2.08 -4.03 -25.42
C ALA A 275 2.21 -2.61 -25.97
N PHE A 276 2.43 -1.66 -25.07
CA PHE A 276 2.63 -0.26 -25.38
C PHE A 276 3.91 0.26 -24.74
N ARG A 277 4.59 1.17 -25.44
CA ARG A 277 5.74 1.91 -24.93
C ARG A 277 5.41 3.38 -24.84
N LEU A 278 5.87 4.05 -23.79
CA LEU A 278 5.70 5.49 -23.66
C LEU A 278 6.45 6.20 -24.80
N SER A 279 5.72 6.95 -25.62
CA SER A 279 6.27 7.67 -26.79
C SER A 279 6.47 9.15 -26.51
N GLN A 280 5.52 9.78 -25.80
CA GLN A 280 5.53 11.22 -25.56
C GLN A 280 4.96 11.55 -24.17
N LYS A 281 5.63 12.47 -23.49
CA LYS A 281 5.16 13.11 -22.25
C LYS A 281 4.71 14.52 -22.61
N THR A 282 3.43 14.82 -22.41
CA THR A 282 2.95 16.20 -22.55
C THR A 282 3.11 16.87 -21.20
N ALA A 283 3.84 17.98 -21.14
CA ALA A 283 3.94 18.80 -19.94
C ALA A 283 2.53 19.30 -19.57
N THR A 284 1.97 18.78 -18.48
CA THR A 284 0.74 19.30 -17.90
C THR A 284 1.11 20.45 -16.99
N ASN A 285 0.95 21.67 -17.51
CA ASN A 285 1.27 22.91 -16.78
C ASN A 285 0.21 23.30 -15.73
N THR A 286 -0.77 22.42 -15.46
CA THR A 286 -1.88 22.70 -14.55
C THR A 286 -1.68 21.94 -13.25
N LEU A 287 -1.02 22.57 -12.28
CA LEU A 287 -0.99 22.11 -10.88
C LEU A 287 -2.37 22.19 -10.22
N GLU A 288 -3.32 22.86 -10.86
CA GLU A 288 -4.66 23.09 -10.32
C GLU A 288 -5.51 21.82 -10.32
N ARG A 289 -6.04 21.48 -9.15
CA ARG A 289 -7.02 20.39 -9.01
C ARG A 289 -8.30 20.78 -9.74
N VAL A 290 -8.86 19.85 -10.49
CA VAL A 290 -10.19 19.97 -11.09
C VAL A 290 -11.22 19.86 -9.98
N SER A 291 -11.99 20.92 -9.79
CA SER A 291 -13.06 20.98 -8.80
C SER A 291 -14.04 19.82 -8.97
N ARG A 292 -14.55 19.28 -7.86
CA ARG A 292 -15.60 18.25 -7.88
C ARG A 292 -16.85 18.67 -8.67
N ARG A 293 -17.10 19.98 -8.82
CA ARG A 293 -18.20 20.54 -9.63
C ARG A 293 -17.94 20.52 -11.13
N THR A 294 -16.68 20.40 -11.55
CA THR A 294 -16.26 20.45 -12.96
C THR A 294 -15.81 19.11 -13.50
N LEU A 295 -15.80 18.05 -12.67
CA LEU A 295 -15.57 16.69 -13.15
C LEU A 295 -16.64 16.30 -14.18
N SER A 296 -16.27 15.61 -15.25
CA SER A 296 -17.24 15.14 -16.25
C SER A 296 -17.82 13.80 -15.82
N PHE A 297 -19.15 13.71 -15.80
CA PHE A 297 -19.86 12.47 -15.51
C PHE A 297 -19.93 11.59 -16.77
N PHE A 298 -19.72 10.29 -16.58
CA PHE A 298 -19.76 9.30 -17.66
C PHE A 298 -20.32 7.97 -17.16
N GLU A 299 -20.74 7.14 -18.11
CA GLU A 299 -21.16 5.77 -17.85
C GLU A 299 -20.44 4.78 -18.76
N GLN A 300 -20.40 3.53 -18.30
CA GLN A 300 -19.86 2.38 -18.99
C GLN A 300 -20.98 1.35 -19.19
N PRO A 301 -21.63 1.32 -20.36
CA PRO A 301 -22.87 0.55 -20.57
C PRO A 301 -22.72 -0.95 -20.33
N GLU A 302 -21.58 -1.54 -20.71
CA GLU A 302 -21.37 -2.99 -20.67
C GLU A 302 -21.19 -3.54 -19.25
N SER A 303 -20.68 -2.72 -18.32
CA SER A 303 -20.29 -3.16 -16.97
C SER A 303 -21.12 -2.52 -15.86
N GLN A 304 -22.12 -1.69 -16.20
CA GLN A 304 -22.90 -0.90 -15.24
C GLN A 304 -22.00 -0.07 -14.30
N LEU A 305 -20.90 0.48 -14.84
CA LEU A 305 -20.03 1.37 -14.09
C LEU A 305 -20.34 2.83 -14.45
N TYR A 306 -20.20 3.70 -13.46
CA TYR A 306 -20.27 5.15 -13.63
C TYR A 306 -18.96 5.77 -13.19
N GLY A 307 -18.67 6.99 -13.64
CA GLY A 307 -17.46 7.65 -13.20
C GLY A 307 -17.48 9.16 -13.33
N MET A 308 -16.46 9.77 -12.72
CA MET A 308 -16.23 11.21 -12.68
C MET A 308 -14.80 11.47 -13.12
N ALA A 309 -14.61 12.10 -14.29
CA ALA A 309 -13.31 12.34 -14.91
C ALA A 309 -12.84 13.79 -14.78
N THR A 310 -11.53 14.00 -14.71
CA THR A 310 -10.91 15.34 -14.71
C THR A 310 -10.95 16.04 -16.07
N MET A 311 -11.51 15.40 -17.08
CA MET A 311 -11.51 15.86 -18.46
C MET A 311 -12.84 15.52 -19.14
N ARG A 312 -13.15 16.25 -20.21
CA ARG A 312 -14.38 16.02 -21.00
C ARG A 312 -14.31 14.72 -21.78
N VAL A 313 -15.05 13.72 -21.30
CA VAL A 313 -15.24 12.43 -21.96
C VAL A 313 -15.93 12.61 -23.32
N ARG A 314 -15.59 11.75 -24.27
CA ARG A 314 -16.22 11.63 -25.59
C ARG A 314 -16.59 10.18 -25.87
N ASP A 315 -17.52 9.98 -26.80
CA ASP A 315 -17.80 8.64 -27.30
C ASP A 315 -16.55 8.02 -27.91
N GLY A 316 -16.28 6.78 -27.52
CA GLY A 316 -15.08 6.03 -27.94
C GLY A 316 -13.87 6.18 -27.02
N ASP A 317 -13.94 7.02 -25.98
CA ASP A 317 -12.99 6.95 -24.88
C ASP A 317 -13.14 5.62 -24.12
N TYR A 318 -12.08 5.19 -23.44
CA TYR A 318 -12.10 3.97 -22.63
C TYR A 318 -11.27 4.14 -21.36
N ILE A 319 -11.36 3.16 -20.46
CA ILE A 319 -10.76 3.25 -19.13
C ILE A 319 -9.65 2.23 -18.94
N TRP A 320 -8.49 2.70 -18.50
CA TRP A 320 -7.43 1.86 -17.94
C TRP A 320 -7.41 1.99 -16.42
N GLN A 321 -7.38 0.85 -15.73
CA GLN A 321 -7.23 0.81 -14.28
C GLN A 321 -6.11 -0.15 -13.87
N PHE A 322 -5.26 0.27 -12.94
CA PHE A 322 -4.16 -0.56 -12.43
C PHE A 322 -4.60 -1.25 -11.14
N LEU A 323 -4.12 -2.47 -10.90
CA LEU A 323 -4.46 -3.15 -9.64
C LEU A 323 -3.80 -2.46 -8.45
N GLY A 324 -4.53 -2.45 -7.34
CA GLY A 324 -4.17 -1.78 -6.10
C GLY A 324 -4.29 -0.26 -6.12
N THR A 325 -4.77 0.36 -7.21
CA THR A 325 -4.88 1.82 -7.31
C THR A 325 -6.29 2.35 -7.05
N GLN A 326 -6.35 3.56 -6.52
CA GLN A 326 -7.60 4.26 -6.23
C GLN A 326 -8.25 4.86 -7.48
N PHE A 327 -7.44 5.38 -8.40
CA PHE A 327 -7.92 6.05 -9.60
C PHE A 327 -7.74 5.18 -10.84
N ALA A 328 -8.61 5.42 -11.81
CA ALA A 328 -8.46 4.93 -13.17
C ALA A 328 -8.14 6.09 -14.13
N PHE A 329 -7.83 5.78 -15.37
CA PHE A 329 -7.38 6.72 -16.38
C PHE A 329 -8.27 6.68 -17.61
N VAL A 330 -8.72 7.85 -18.05
CA VAL A 330 -9.42 8.01 -19.33
C VAL A 330 -8.38 7.99 -20.44
N CYS A 331 -8.56 7.06 -21.36
CA CYS A 331 -7.68 6.82 -22.49
C CYS A 331 -8.44 7.05 -23.80
N ARG A 332 -7.71 7.50 -24.83
CA ARG A 332 -8.24 7.72 -26.18
C ARG A 332 -7.24 7.29 -27.22
N SER A 333 -7.68 6.49 -28.19
CA SER A 333 -6.86 6.18 -29.37
C SER A 333 -6.82 7.37 -30.32
N ASP A 334 -5.65 7.66 -30.90
CA ASP A 334 -5.55 8.74 -31.88
C ASP A 334 -6.34 8.36 -33.14
N PRO A 335 -7.26 9.21 -33.64
CA PRO A 335 -8.06 8.91 -34.81
C PRO A 335 -7.24 8.80 -36.10
N ARG A 336 -6.05 9.43 -36.14
CA ARG A 336 -5.13 9.39 -37.28
C ARG A 336 -4.19 8.20 -37.22
N ASP A 337 -3.84 7.77 -36.01
CA ASP A 337 -2.94 6.64 -35.78
C ASP A 337 -3.45 5.76 -34.63
N LYS A 338 -4.12 4.66 -35.00
CA LYS A 338 -4.68 3.71 -34.03
C LYS A 338 -3.61 3.02 -33.18
N SER A 339 -2.33 3.10 -33.55
CA SER A 339 -1.22 2.61 -32.71
C SER A 339 -0.94 3.53 -31.52
N LEU A 340 -1.40 4.78 -31.55
CA LEU A 340 -1.19 5.75 -30.48
C LEU A 340 -2.40 5.79 -29.53
N VAL A 341 -2.10 5.71 -28.24
CA VAL A 341 -3.08 5.81 -27.15
C VAL A 341 -2.67 6.93 -26.21
N GLN A 342 -3.58 7.87 -25.97
CA GLN A 342 -3.36 9.00 -25.08
C GLN A 342 -4.07 8.77 -23.75
N VAL A 343 -3.35 8.86 -22.65
CA VAL A 343 -3.91 9.04 -21.31
C VAL A 343 -4.26 10.52 -21.17
N LEU A 344 -5.55 10.83 -21.00
CA LEU A 344 -6.08 12.19 -21.04
C LEU A 344 -6.33 12.80 -19.66
N GLY A 345 -6.68 11.97 -18.69
CA GLY A 345 -6.98 12.39 -17.33
C GLY A 345 -7.30 11.24 -16.40
N ARG A 346 -7.52 11.57 -15.12
CA ARG A 346 -7.91 10.61 -14.08
C ARG A 346 -9.42 10.57 -13.89
N CYS A 347 -9.91 9.46 -13.34
CA CYS A 347 -11.30 9.36 -12.93
C CYS A 347 -11.51 8.49 -11.70
N HIS A 348 -12.61 8.77 -11.00
CA HIS A 348 -13.25 7.84 -10.06
C HIS A 348 -14.17 6.89 -10.81
N LEU A 349 -14.31 5.66 -10.33
CA LEU A 349 -15.25 4.65 -10.84
C LEU A 349 -16.18 4.18 -9.71
N PHE A 350 -17.46 3.99 -10.03
CA PHE A 350 -18.52 3.59 -9.11
C PHE A 350 -19.35 2.46 -9.72
N LYS A 351 -19.82 1.52 -8.89
CA LYS A 351 -20.83 0.55 -9.33
C LYS A 351 -22.21 1.23 -9.37
N ALA A 352 -23.03 0.84 -10.33
CA ALA A 352 -24.44 1.21 -10.35
C ALA A 352 -25.11 0.86 -9.00
N PRO A 353 -26.00 1.72 -8.49
CA PRO A 353 -26.79 1.37 -7.31
C PRO A 353 -27.66 0.16 -7.64
N PHE A 354 -27.59 -0.88 -6.81
CA PHE A 354 -28.59 -1.96 -6.86
C PHE A 354 -29.92 -1.37 -6.40
N THR A 355 -30.99 -1.67 -7.15
CA THR A 355 -32.32 -1.10 -6.97
C THR A 355 -32.79 -1.16 -5.50
N ASN A 356 -33.24 -0.02 -4.97
CA ASN A 356 -33.90 0.22 -3.67
C ASN A 356 -33.04 0.47 -2.42
N GLU A 357 -31.71 0.36 -2.48
CA GLU A 357 -30.86 0.83 -1.38
C GLU A 357 -30.39 2.28 -1.62
N PRO A 358 -30.16 3.07 -0.56
CA PRO A 358 -29.61 4.41 -0.70
C PRO A 358 -28.32 4.37 -1.53
N PRO A 359 -28.07 5.36 -2.41
CA PRO A 359 -27.24 5.23 -3.60
C PRO A 359 -25.74 5.31 -3.28
N PHE A 360 -25.24 4.47 -2.38
CA PHE A 360 -23.81 4.38 -2.10
C PHE A 360 -23.18 3.42 -3.12
N GLY A 361 -22.93 3.93 -4.33
CA GLY A 361 -22.05 3.25 -5.28
C GLY A 361 -20.68 3.09 -4.63
N ALA A 362 -20.31 1.87 -4.26
CA ALA A 362 -18.98 1.63 -3.70
C ALA A 362 -17.91 2.04 -4.72
N LEU A 363 -16.93 2.84 -4.28
CA LEU A 363 -15.79 3.22 -5.10
C LEU A 363 -15.10 1.94 -5.61
N VAL A 364 -15.06 1.76 -6.92
CA VAL A 364 -14.47 0.59 -7.55
C VAL A 364 -12.96 0.73 -7.51
N ARG A 365 -12.37 0.12 -6.50
CA ARG A 365 -10.92 -0.13 -6.47
C ARG A 365 -10.64 -1.40 -7.26
N ALA A 366 -9.66 -1.34 -8.15
CA ALA A 366 -9.10 -2.52 -8.76
C ALA A 366 -8.37 -3.32 -7.68
N THR A 367 -9.09 -4.19 -6.99
CA THR A 367 -8.52 -5.09 -6.00
C THR A 367 -8.54 -6.49 -6.57
N LEU A 368 -7.41 -7.19 -6.45
CA LEU A 368 -7.37 -8.64 -6.53
C LEU A 368 -7.95 -9.21 -5.22
N SER A 369 -9.17 -8.82 -4.84
CA SER A 369 -9.82 -9.55 -3.74
C SER A 369 -10.11 -10.97 -4.25
N HIS A 370 -9.85 -11.96 -3.41
CA HIS A 370 -10.14 -13.37 -3.70
C HIS A 370 -11.62 -13.63 -4.05
N GLU A 371 -12.50 -12.66 -3.84
CA GLU A 371 -13.94 -12.84 -3.85
C GLU A 371 -14.57 -12.74 -5.26
N GLN A 372 -13.92 -12.14 -6.27
CA GLN A 372 -14.46 -12.10 -7.64
C GLN A 372 -13.42 -12.26 -8.77
N PRO A 373 -12.66 -13.36 -8.85
CA PRO A 373 -11.70 -13.57 -9.94
C PRO A 373 -12.37 -13.63 -11.32
N GLN A 374 -13.64 -14.06 -11.39
CA GLN A 374 -14.35 -14.25 -12.65
C GLN A 374 -14.55 -12.94 -13.41
N GLN A 375 -14.87 -11.83 -12.72
CA GLN A 375 -15.07 -10.53 -13.37
C GLN A 375 -13.81 -9.97 -14.03
N TYR A 376 -12.62 -10.35 -13.55
CA TYR A 376 -11.36 -9.89 -14.11
C TYR A 376 -10.83 -10.76 -15.24
N ARG A 377 -11.30 -12.02 -15.35
CA ARG A 377 -10.84 -12.95 -16.41
C ARG A 377 -11.26 -12.50 -17.81
N GLU A 378 -12.32 -11.71 -17.90
CA GLU A 378 -12.86 -11.22 -19.17
C GLU A 378 -12.27 -9.87 -19.59
N LEU A 379 -11.60 -9.16 -18.68
CA LEU A 379 -11.03 -7.86 -19.00
C LEU A 379 -9.80 -8.03 -19.88
N ARG A 380 -9.68 -7.13 -20.86
CA ARG A 380 -8.48 -7.06 -21.68
C ARG A 380 -7.31 -6.54 -20.85
N ILE A 381 -6.17 -7.18 -21.00
CA ILE A 381 -4.95 -6.84 -20.30
C ILE A 381 -4.05 -6.08 -21.27
N THR A 382 -3.60 -4.91 -20.83
CA THR A 382 -2.66 -4.07 -21.57
C THR A 382 -1.35 -3.96 -20.80
N GLU A 383 -0.25 -4.38 -21.41
CA GLU A 383 1.10 -4.26 -20.88
C GLU A 383 1.71 -2.91 -21.30
N LEU A 384 2.21 -2.16 -20.33
CA LEU A 384 2.92 -0.90 -20.52
C LEU A 384 4.39 -1.11 -20.17
N ARG A 385 5.28 -0.86 -21.13
CA ARG A 385 6.73 -0.81 -20.90
C ARG A 385 7.10 0.62 -20.51
N LEU A 386 7.52 0.76 -19.25
CA LEU A 386 7.81 2.04 -18.62
C LEU A 386 9.24 2.04 -18.11
N SER A 387 9.93 3.17 -18.24
CA SER A 387 11.12 3.39 -17.42
C SER A 387 10.75 3.38 -15.94
N ILE A 388 11.68 3.09 -15.04
CA ILE A 388 11.39 3.13 -13.60
C ILE A 388 10.90 4.52 -13.12
N PRO A 389 11.50 5.65 -13.54
CA PRO A 389 10.92 6.98 -13.28
C PRO A 389 9.47 7.11 -13.73
N ASP A 390 9.15 6.62 -14.93
CA ASP A 390 7.77 6.68 -15.45
C ASP A 390 6.83 5.76 -14.69
N LEU A 391 7.30 4.60 -14.24
CA LEU A 391 6.51 3.75 -13.36
C LEU A 391 6.15 4.49 -12.07
N PHE A 392 7.09 5.19 -11.43
CA PHE A 392 6.82 5.95 -10.20
C PHE A 392 5.89 7.13 -10.42
N ALA A 393 6.07 7.89 -11.51
CA ALA A 393 5.15 8.97 -11.86
C ALA A 393 3.72 8.46 -12.10
N LEU A 394 3.57 7.35 -12.84
CA LEU A 394 2.28 6.73 -13.09
C LEU A 394 1.63 6.21 -11.80
N ALA A 395 2.42 5.51 -11.01
CA ALA A 395 2.04 4.99 -9.71
C ALA A 395 1.49 6.07 -8.80
N HIS A 396 2.25 7.16 -8.66
CA HIS A 396 1.84 8.30 -7.85
C HIS A 396 0.54 8.94 -8.38
N SER A 397 0.46 9.17 -9.70
CA SER A 397 -0.76 9.67 -10.34
C SER A 397 -1.97 8.76 -10.11
N ALA A 398 -1.78 7.45 -10.01
CA ALA A 398 -2.84 6.47 -9.83
C ALA A 398 -3.40 6.40 -8.39
N ASN A 399 -2.72 6.97 -7.39
CA ASN A 399 -3.09 6.78 -5.99
C ASN A 399 -3.01 8.02 -5.08
N ASP A 400 -2.36 9.11 -5.50
CA ASP A 400 -2.27 10.31 -4.68
C ASP A 400 -3.36 11.35 -5.02
N PRO A 401 -4.26 11.71 -4.07
CA PRO A 401 -5.23 12.77 -4.27
C PRO A 401 -4.61 14.20 -4.27
N GLY A 402 -3.41 14.37 -3.71
CA GLY A 402 -2.74 15.64 -3.41
C GLY A 402 -1.41 15.88 -4.13
N TRP A 403 -1.27 15.42 -5.39
CA TRP A 403 -0.10 15.70 -6.23
C TRP A 403 -0.01 17.17 -6.71
N PRO A 404 0.78 18.03 -6.05
CA PRO A 404 1.59 18.97 -6.82
C PRO A 404 3.02 19.24 -6.31
N HIS A 405 3.41 18.92 -5.06
CA HIS A 405 4.67 19.45 -4.52
C HIS A 405 5.96 18.82 -5.09
N ALA A 406 5.97 17.53 -5.40
CA ALA A 406 7.16 16.88 -5.95
C ALA A 406 7.36 17.13 -7.47
N ALA A 407 6.30 17.41 -8.22
CA ALA A 407 6.40 17.64 -9.67
C ALA A 407 6.95 19.03 -10.03
N THR A 408 6.68 20.05 -9.20
CA THR A 408 7.13 21.42 -9.42
C THR A 408 8.65 21.57 -9.28
N GLU A 409 9.26 20.86 -8.34
CA GLU A 409 10.72 20.83 -8.18
C GLU A 409 11.39 20.05 -9.32
N LEU A 410 10.79 18.93 -9.73
CA LEU A 410 11.31 18.09 -10.81
C LEU A 410 11.35 18.79 -12.18
N HIS A 411 10.29 19.53 -12.52
CA HIS A 411 10.22 20.20 -13.82
C HIS A 411 11.22 21.36 -13.90
N SER A 412 11.42 22.10 -12.80
CA SER A 412 12.45 23.13 -12.70
C SER A 412 13.85 22.51 -12.86
N ALA A 413 14.15 21.42 -12.15
CA ALA A 413 15.45 20.75 -12.21
C ALA A 413 15.77 20.14 -13.59
N VAL A 414 14.80 19.52 -14.28
CA VAL A 414 15.02 18.96 -15.63
C VAL A 414 15.16 20.06 -16.68
N THR A 415 14.43 21.17 -16.54
CA THR A 415 14.52 22.30 -17.47
C THR A 415 15.84 23.07 -17.26
N GLU A 416 16.28 23.24 -16.01
CA GLU A 416 17.58 23.84 -15.68
C GLU A 416 18.76 22.95 -16.10
N SER A 417 18.70 21.65 -15.87
CA SER A 417 19.74 20.70 -16.30
C SER A 417 19.89 20.66 -17.83
N ARG A 418 18.78 20.70 -18.57
CA ARG A 418 18.81 20.81 -20.04
C ARG A 418 19.27 22.19 -20.52
N ALA A 419 18.93 23.27 -19.82
CA ALA A 419 19.42 24.62 -20.15
C ALA A 419 20.93 24.77 -19.91
N GLN A 420 21.46 24.14 -18.86
CA GLN A 420 22.90 24.11 -18.56
C GLN A 420 23.69 23.25 -19.55
N GLN A 421 23.11 22.14 -20.04
CA GLN A 421 23.74 21.31 -21.09
C GLN A 421 23.64 21.93 -22.49
N ALA A 422 22.68 22.83 -22.74
CA ALA A 422 22.48 23.45 -24.04
C ALA A 422 23.38 24.69 -24.30
N ASN A 423 24.22 25.11 -23.36
CA ASN A 423 25.07 26.30 -23.54
C ASN A 423 26.58 26.05 -23.28
N PRO A 424 27.29 25.33 -24.15
CA PRO A 424 28.73 25.20 -24.07
C PRO A 424 29.39 26.22 -25.03
N LYS A 425 29.32 27.52 -24.75
CA LYS A 425 30.16 28.58 -25.36
C LYS A 425 29.63 29.96 -24.96
N ILE A 426 30.01 30.50 -23.79
CA ILE A 426 30.48 31.90 -23.60
C ILE A 426 31.15 31.94 -22.22
N THR A 427 32.41 31.53 -22.10
CA THR A 427 33.26 32.00 -20.98
C THR A 427 34.72 31.93 -21.36
N GLU A 428 35.15 32.79 -22.29
CA GLU A 428 36.53 33.25 -22.35
C GLU A 428 36.50 34.73 -22.73
N LEU A 429 36.81 35.61 -21.79
CA LEU A 429 37.84 36.66 -21.95
C LEU A 429 37.91 37.60 -20.73
N HIS A 430 39.16 37.76 -20.29
CA HIS A 430 39.77 38.80 -19.46
C HIS A 430 39.76 38.73 -17.92
N PRO A 431 40.97 38.70 -17.30
CA PRO A 431 41.20 38.99 -15.90
C PRO A 431 41.65 40.46 -15.68
N THR A 432 41.72 40.82 -14.40
CA THR A 432 42.44 41.96 -13.78
C THR A 432 41.90 43.38 -13.99
N LEU A 433 41.29 43.93 -12.93
CA LEU A 433 41.70 45.22 -12.35
C LEU A 433 41.05 45.45 -10.97
N GLU A 434 41.91 45.59 -9.96
CA GLU A 434 41.61 46.12 -8.63
C GLU A 434 41.20 47.60 -8.71
N ARG A 435 40.25 48.03 -7.87
CA ARG A 435 40.39 49.05 -6.80
C ARG A 435 39.10 49.81 -6.51
N ASP A 436 38.95 50.05 -5.21
CA ASP A 436 38.20 51.13 -4.56
C ASP A 436 36.68 51.15 -4.68
N ARG A 437 36.01 50.80 -3.56
CA ARG A 437 35.34 51.84 -2.75
C ARG A 437 34.89 51.30 -1.38
N HIS A 438 35.39 51.97 -0.35
CA HIS A 438 34.80 52.01 0.97
C HIS A 438 33.41 52.67 0.95
N SER A 439 32.51 52.12 1.77
CA SER A 439 31.73 52.83 2.79
C SER A 439 30.19 52.64 2.74
N ARG A 440 29.68 52.33 3.94
CA ARG A 440 28.32 52.56 4.49
C ARG A 440 27.19 51.62 4.06
N GLY A 441 26.63 50.93 5.06
CA GLY A 441 25.33 50.26 4.96
C GLY A 441 25.03 49.34 6.13
N SER A 442 24.57 49.91 7.23
CA SER A 442 24.05 49.28 8.45
C SER A 442 23.13 48.05 8.22
N SER A 443 23.44 46.94 8.88
CA SER A 443 22.56 45.77 9.01
C SER A 443 21.47 46.02 10.07
N PRO A 444 20.20 45.65 9.83
CA PRO A 444 19.20 45.57 10.88
C PRO A 444 19.28 44.25 11.64
N SER A 445 18.97 44.36 12.93
CA SER A 445 19.08 43.38 14.00
C SER A 445 18.26 42.10 13.81
N SER A 446 18.89 40.98 14.14
CA SER A 446 18.36 39.62 14.32
C SER A 446 17.37 39.44 15.49
N ARG A 447 16.73 40.50 15.99
CA ARG A 447 15.81 40.43 17.14
C ARG A 447 14.34 40.20 16.79
N SER A 448 13.92 40.35 15.53
CA SER A 448 12.49 40.21 15.16
C SER A 448 12.05 38.75 14.88
N LEU A 449 12.99 37.82 14.67
CA LEU A 449 12.67 36.43 14.35
C LEU A 449 12.46 35.57 15.59
N HIS A 450 13.12 35.89 16.71
CA HIS A 450 12.96 35.15 17.96
C HIS A 450 11.62 35.45 18.65
N GLU A 451 11.16 36.71 18.56
CA GLU A 451 9.87 37.14 19.11
C GLU A 451 8.66 36.56 18.33
N ALA A 452 8.80 36.37 17.02
CA ALA A 452 7.77 35.74 16.19
C ALA A 452 7.62 34.23 16.48
N VAL A 453 8.73 33.54 16.77
CA VAL A 453 8.72 32.10 17.11
C VAL A 453 8.13 31.84 18.50
N GLU A 454 8.39 32.69 19.49
CA GLU A 454 7.78 32.56 20.82
C GLU A 454 6.28 32.87 20.83
N LYS A 455 5.84 33.86 20.05
CA LYS A 455 4.41 34.23 19.96
C LYS A 455 3.58 33.14 19.28
N THR A 456 4.16 32.42 18.32
CA THR A 456 3.50 31.29 17.64
C THR A 456 3.44 30.05 18.54
N ARG A 457 4.40 29.87 19.45
CA ARG A 457 4.42 28.75 20.40
C ARG A 457 3.40 28.92 21.54
N LYS A 458 3.14 30.16 21.98
CA LYS A 458 2.10 30.46 23.00
C LYS A 458 0.67 30.26 22.50
N LEU A 459 0.39 30.62 21.25
CA LEU A 459 -0.94 30.43 20.66
C LEU A 459 -1.28 28.94 20.38
N ALA A 460 -0.27 28.09 20.21
CA ALA A 460 -0.46 26.65 20.03
C ALA A 460 -0.79 25.91 21.32
N THR A 461 -0.41 26.44 22.49
CA THR A 461 -0.73 25.87 23.80
C THR A 461 -2.11 26.25 24.30
N GLU A 462 -2.63 27.43 23.95
CA GLU A 462 -3.95 27.90 24.40
C GLU A 462 -5.12 27.28 23.60
N SER A 463 -4.86 26.74 22.41
CA SER A 463 -5.89 26.07 21.59
C SER A 463 -6.19 24.62 21.99
N LYS A 464 -5.48 24.05 22.99
CA LYS A 464 -5.69 22.66 23.45
C LYS A 464 -6.56 22.52 24.70
N GLU A 465 -6.96 23.62 25.35
CA GLU A 465 -7.74 23.58 26.60
C GLU A 465 -9.22 23.96 26.46
N SER A 466 -9.73 24.27 25.26
CA SER A 466 -11.12 24.77 25.09
C SER A 466 -12.11 23.82 24.42
N VAL A 467 -11.87 22.50 24.39
CA VAL A 467 -12.84 21.52 23.86
C VAL A 467 -13.12 20.46 24.93
N GLY A 468 -13.99 20.79 25.87
CA GLY A 468 -14.27 19.92 26.99
C GLY A 468 -15.51 20.25 27.81
N THR A 469 -16.61 20.74 27.24
CA THR A 469 -17.93 20.67 27.91
C THR A 469 -19.07 20.97 26.94
N ALA A 470 -19.80 19.93 26.51
CA ALA A 470 -21.25 19.97 26.23
C ALA A 470 -21.68 18.68 25.52
N LEU A 471 -22.49 17.87 26.21
CA LEU A 471 -23.68 17.14 25.72
C LEU A 471 -23.92 15.94 26.63
N GLY A 472 -24.69 16.17 27.69
CA GLY A 472 -25.33 15.11 28.45
C GLY A 472 -26.53 14.60 27.67
N MET A 473 -26.49 13.32 27.28
CA MET A 473 -27.67 12.54 26.95
C MET A 473 -27.64 11.27 27.81
N PRO A 474 -28.76 10.90 28.47
CA PRO A 474 -28.84 9.68 29.24
C PRO A 474 -28.94 8.45 28.30
N PRO A 475 -28.44 7.27 28.74
CA PRO A 475 -28.53 6.05 27.96
C PRO A 475 -29.98 5.52 27.91
N PRO A 476 -30.36 4.81 26.82
CA PRO A 476 -31.66 4.15 26.77
C PRO A 476 -31.68 2.93 27.69
N SER A 477 -32.69 2.86 28.55
CA SER A 477 -33.04 1.68 29.32
C SER A 477 -33.58 0.59 28.39
N TYR A 478 -32.93 -0.56 28.35
CA TYR A 478 -33.47 -1.75 27.71
C TYR A 478 -34.31 -2.54 28.71
N ASP A 479 -35.62 -2.53 28.51
CA ASP A 479 -36.57 -3.44 29.17
C ASP A 479 -36.46 -4.84 28.56
N ALA A 480 -36.06 -5.80 29.38
CA ALA A 480 -36.10 -7.21 29.06
C ALA A 480 -37.39 -7.80 29.63
N THR A 481 -38.44 -7.92 28.81
CA THR A 481 -39.54 -8.86 29.11
C THR A 481 -40.28 -9.26 27.83
N THR A 482 -40.59 -10.55 27.74
CA THR A 482 -41.62 -11.20 26.90
C THR A 482 -41.17 -11.86 25.60
N MET A 483 -40.77 -13.13 25.68
CA MET A 483 -41.27 -14.14 24.73
C MET A 483 -41.72 -15.37 25.51
N ARG A 484 -43.05 -15.54 25.56
CA ARG A 484 -43.73 -16.77 25.98
C ARG A 484 -43.84 -17.70 24.79
N HIS A 485 -43.71 -18.99 25.10
CA HIS A 485 -44.09 -20.16 24.33
C HIS A 485 -45.35 -20.00 23.47
N THR A 486 -45.28 -20.52 22.25
CA THR A 486 -46.34 -21.36 21.69
C THR A 486 -45.71 -22.50 20.88
N SER A 487 -46.08 -23.70 21.34
CA SER A 487 -46.29 -25.00 20.68
C SER A 487 -45.99 -25.15 19.20
#